data_AF-A0A958INE5-F1
#
_entry.id   AF-A0A958INE5-F1
#
_cell.length_a   1.000
_cell.length_b   1.000
_cell.length_c   1.000
_cell.angle_alpha   90.00
_cell.angle_beta   90.00
_cell.angle_gamma   90.00
#
_symmetry.space_group_name_H-M   'P 1'
#
loop_
_entity.id
_entity.type
_entity.pdbx_description
1 polymer ?
#
loop_
_entity_poly.entity_id
_entity_poly.type
_entity_poly.pdbx_seq_one_letter_code
_entity_poly.pdbx_strand_id
1 'polypeptide(L)'
;MKRTFSLKKPGFPLLIGIAILLLNMSHAQETKWIRVGSLHNWYMESGCEPEVARRGLVADQQDGMRWPAQFRWQDSQAAKALWIGATNYNDIVAGVEYAHKVAHVGPRQWHDEDEFMPAEFTMIGRFDHPTVLVDGIPASDMVFDDVIEDVNPDQKADRILINKVRTSMGILMTRKIYAFSQQYNDNYFIYEFTFKNDGIVHIDGTTNPQDLTGVYFFWQYRYAVCREMGAYGLFVMPQSATWGHNTMNDVVGYDPAAGDPFRALFSWHGRHSGSGFDNIGAPNIDEDGRLLASQYIGVVTIHADASATDKSDDSVQPRTTYYQGSDMPFQSGNDQYNPAKMTDEYVNVIAAGDPALTHAAAVGDGFADQFGQTSGGFSQTHGYG
;
A
#
# COMPACT_ATOMS: atom_id res chain seq x y z
N MET A 1 -30.88 83.65 -16.65
CA MET A 1 -29.69 83.30 -15.85
C MET A 1 -29.84 81.85 -15.39
N LYS A 2 -28.82 81.00 -15.61
CA LYS A 2 -28.70 79.55 -15.30
C LYS A 2 -29.55 78.62 -16.20
N ARG A 3 -28.96 77.98 -17.22
CA ARG A 3 -28.15 76.72 -17.24
C ARG A 3 -28.93 75.48 -16.76
N THR A 4 -29.20 74.63 -17.75
CA THR A 4 -29.50 73.18 -17.83
C THR A 4 -28.79 72.33 -16.76
N PHE A 5 -29.22 71.12 -16.33
CA PHE A 5 -29.43 69.87 -17.07
C PHE A 5 -30.04 68.78 -16.14
N SER A 6 -30.65 67.77 -16.77
CA SER A 6 -31.33 66.58 -16.21
C SER A 6 -30.38 65.50 -15.67
N LEU A 7 -30.81 64.73 -14.66
CA LEU A 7 -30.42 63.33 -14.47
C LEU A 7 -31.60 62.51 -13.93
N LYS A 8 -32.13 61.63 -14.79
CA LYS A 8 -33.02 60.52 -14.43
C LYS A 8 -32.23 59.49 -13.61
N LYS A 9 -32.81 58.99 -12.51
CA LYS A 9 -32.31 57.81 -11.79
C LYS A 9 -32.75 56.54 -12.55
N PRO A 10 -31.85 55.61 -12.92
CA PRO A 10 -32.22 54.24 -13.23
C PRO A 10 -31.98 53.37 -11.98
N GLY A 11 -33.02 52.74 -11.47
CA GLY A 11 -32.92 51.79 -10.37
C GLY A 11 -33.43 50.43 -10.80
N PHE A 12 -32.54 49.43 -10.72
CA PHE A 12 -32.71 47.99 -10.94
C PHE A 12 -32.70 47.46 -12.39
N PRO A 13 -31.55 46.98 -12.88
CA PRO A 13 -31.53 45.84 -13.78
C PRO A 13 -31.62 44.53 -12.97
N LEU A 14 -32.59 43.71 -13.36
CA LEU A 14 -32.72 42.29 -13.05
C LEU A 14 -31.48 41.55 -13.55
N LEU A 15 -30.50 41.32 -12.67
CA LEU A 15 -29.39 40.40 -12.92
C LEU A 15 -29.91 38.97 -12.77
N ILE A 16 -30.30 38.37 -13.90
CA ILE A 16 -30.41 36.90 -14.01
C ILE A 16 -28.98 36.37 -13.99
N GLY A 17 -28.47 36.07 -12.80
CA GLY A 17 -27.24 35.31 -12.63
C GLY A 17 -27.52 33.85 -12.97
N ILE A 18 -27.11 33.42 -14.16
CA ILE A 18 -26.95 32.00 -14.47
C ILE A 18 -25.76 31.52 -13.65
N ALA A 19 -26.03 30.92 -12.49
CA ALA A 19 -25.05 30.13 -11.77
C ALA A 19 -24.83 28.84 -12.58
N ILE A 20 -23.82 28.85 -13.45
CA ILE A 20 -23.23 27.61 -13.96
C ILE A 20 -22.58 26.96 -12.73
N LEU A 21 -23.29 26.05 -12.08
CA LEU A 21 -22.67 25.04 -11.22
C LEU A 21 -21.75 24.23 -12.13
N LEU A 22 -20.48 24.63 -12.19
CA LEU A 22 -19.41 23.73 -12.55
C LEU A 22 -19.42 22.64 -11.47
N LEU A 23 -20.07 21.51 -11.79
CA LEU A 23 -19.84 20.25 -11.12
C LEU A 23 -18.37 19.91 -11.40
N ASN A 24 -17.47 20.38 -10.53
CA ASN A 24 -16.20 19.72 -10.39
C ASN A 24 -16.55 18.30 -9.92
N MET A 25 -16.46 17.32 -10.83
CA MET A 25 -16.37 15.94 -10.43
C MET A 25 -15.02 15.80 -9.72
N SER A 26 -15.01 16.02 -8.41
CA SER A 26 -13.91 15.53 -7.60
C SER A 26 -14.00 14.01 -7.66
N HIS A 27 -13.04 13.37 -8.32
CA HIS A 27 -12.83 11.94 -8.15
C HIS A 27 -12.36 11.74 -6.71
N ALA A 28 -13.29 11.38 -5.83
CA ALA A 28 -12.95 10.96 -4.48
C ALA A 28 -12.31 9.58 -4.59
N GLN A 29 -11.14 9.40 -3.96
CA GLN A 29 -10.43 8.13 -4.01
C GLN A 29 -11.30 7.00 -3.48
N GLU A 30 -11.42 5.93 -4.25
CA GLU A 30 -12.16 4.75 -3.86
C GLU A 30 -11.28 3.80 -3.03
N THR A 31 -11.85 3.32 -1.93
CA THR A 31 -11.28 2.23 -1.14
C THR A 31 -12.32 1.15 -0.94
N LYS A 32 -11.88 -0.11 -0.91
CA LYS A 32 -12.74 -1.28 -0.64
C LYS A 32 -12.11 -2.10 0.47
N TRP A 33 -12.94 -2.68 1.33
CA TRP A 33 -12.47 -3.72 2.22
C TRP A 33 -12.73 -5.10 1.63
N ILE A 34 -11.81 -6.03 1.92
CA ILE A 34 -12.12 -7.44 1.92
C ILE A 34 -12.35 -7.84 3.38
N ARG A 35 -13.62 -8.12 3.74
CA ARG A 35 -14.03 -8.52 5.10
C ARG A 35 -14.64 -9.92 5.13
N VAL A 36 -13.88 -10.90 4.65
CA VAL A 36 -14.28 -12.32 4.66
C VAL A 36 -13.21 -13.13 5.40
N GLY A 37 -13.65 -14.09 6.22
CA GLY A 37 -12.73 -14.93 7.00
C GLY A 37 -12.14 -14.24 8.23
N SER A 38 -10.98 -14.71 8.70
CA SER A 38 -10.31 -14.20 9.90
C SER A 38 -9.28 -13.10 9.62
N LEU A 39 -8.84 -12.92 8.36
CA LEU A 39 -7.92 -11.86 7.95
C LEU A 39 -8.66 -10.81 7.11
N HIS A 40 -8.69 -9.56 7.56
CA HIS A 40 -9.32 -8.46 6.82
C HIS A 40 -8.30 -7.40 6.44
N ASN A 41 -8.43 -6.82 5.25
CA ASN A 41 -7.64 -5.68 4.82
C ASN A 41 -8.43 -4.75 3.90
N TRP A 42 -8.02 -3.49 3.84
CA TRP A 42 -8.53 -2.53 2.88
C TRP A 42 -7.56 -2.37 1.71
N TYR A 43 -8.09 -1.89 0.59
CA TYR A 43 -7.35 -1.67 -0.64
C TYR A 43 -7.78 -0.36 -1.27
N MET A 44 -6.86 0.28 -1.98
CA MET A 44 -7.09 1.54 -2.70
C MET A 44 -7.08 1.32 -4.20
N GLU A 45 -7.89 2.09 -4.93
CA GLU A 45 -7.93 2.04 -6.39
C GLU A 45 -6.58 2.40 -7.06
N SER A 46 -5.75 3.21 -6.40
CA SER A 46 -4.41 3.63 -6.85
C SER A 46 -3.37 2.50 -6.93
N GLY A 47 -3.72 1.29 -6.49
CA GLY A 47 -2.86 0.11 -6.66
C GLY A 47 -2.03 -0.30 -5.46
N CYS A 48 -1.98 0.51 -4.40
CA CYS A 48 -1.30 0.19 -3.15
C CYS A 48 -1.98 0.89 -1.95
N GLU A 49 -1.52 0.63 -0.73
CA GLU A 49 -2.13 1.11 0.51
C GLU A 49 -1.18 2.04 1.30
N PRO A 50 -1.03 3.32 0.90
CA PRO A 50 -0.18 4.28 1.59
C PRO A 50 -0.62 4.55 3.04
N GLU A 51 0.33 5.06 3.82
CA GLU A 51 0.11 5.58 5.17
C GLU A 51 -1.07 6.55 5.17
N VAL A 52 -1.96 6.40 6.14
CA VAL A 52 -3.16 7.21 6.37
C VAL A 52 -4.17 7.31 5.22
N ALA A 53 -3.96 6.70 4.04
CA ALA A 53 -4.75 7.02 2.85
C ALA A 53 -6.26 6.84 3.02
N ARG A 54 -6.70 5.74 3.66
CA ARG A 54 -8.13 5.47 3.87
C ARG A 54 -8.78 6.36 4.94
N ARG A 55 -8.06 6.71 6.00
CA ARG A 55 -8.63 7.40 7.18
C ARG A 55 -8.29 8.89 7.26
N GLY A 56 -7.23 9.34 6.61
CA GLY A 56 -6.67 10.68 6.77
C GLY A 56 -6.15 10.99 8.19
N LEU A 57 -5.99 9.98 9.05
CA LEU A 57 -5.66 10.14 10.45
C LEU A 57 -4.16 10.01 10.69
N VAL A 58 -3.43 11.12 10.66
CA VAL A 58 -1.98 11.17 11.02
C VAL A 58 -1.74 10.69 12.45
N ALA A 59 -2.71 10.97 13.34
CA ALA A 59 -2.65 10.54 14.72
C ALA A 59 -2.95 9.03 14.90
N ASP A 60 -3.25 8.26 13.85
CA ASP A 60 -3.43 6.80 13.93
C ASP A 60 -3.11 6.16 12.57
N GLN A 61 -1.85 5.71 12.43
CA GLN A 61 -1.33 5.16 11.19
C GLN A 61 -1.63 3.67 11.00
N GLN A 62 -2.12 2.95 12.02
CA GLN A 62 -2.33 1.49 11.93
C GLN A 62 -3.69 1.13 11.35
N ASP A 63 -3.71 0.74 10.09
CA ASP A 63 -4.95 0.42 9.39
C ASP A 63 -4.80 -0.75 8.42
N GLY A 64 -5.54 -1.81 8.67
CA GLY A 64 -5.56 -3.00 7.82
C GLY A 64 -4.67 -4.13 8.31
N MET A 65 -4.61 -5.19 7.51
CA MET A 65 -4.01 -6.48 7.86
C MET A 65 -4.43 -6.94 9.26
N ARG A 66 -5.75 -6.92 9.52
CA ARG A 66 -6.35 -7.27 10.81
C ARG A 66 -6.43 -8.78 10.93
N TRP A 67 -5.70 -9.35 11.88
CA TRP A 67 -5.83 -10.77 12.21
C TRP A 67 -5.60 -11.04 13.70
N PRO A 68 -6.49 -11.79 14.37
CA PRO A 68 -7.79 -12.25 13.87
C PRO A 68 -8.82 -11.11 13.88
N ALA A 69 -9.45 -10.84 12.74
CA ALA A 69 -10.28 -9.65 12.52
C ALA A 69 -11.58 -9.59 13.35
N GLN A 70 -11.94 -10.69 14.01
CA GLN A 70 -13.04 -10.76 14.96
C GLN A 70 -12.80 -9.96 16.24
N PHE A 71 -11.54 -9.68 16.59
CA PHE A 71 -11.19 -8.86 17.74
C PHE A 71 -10.87 -7.43 17.33
N ARG A 72 -11.09 -6.51 18.27
CA ARG A 72 -10.80 -5.09 18.07
C ARG A 72 -9.30 -4.85 18.02
N TRP A 73 -8.90 -3.83 17.27
CA TRP A 73 -7.53 -3.32 17.23
C TRP A 73 -6.47 -4.34 16.82
N GLN A 74 -6.82 -5.26 15.94
CA GLN A 74 -5.87 -6.26 15.43
C GLN A 74 -5.06 -5.79 14.21
N ASP A 75 -5.12 -4.49 13.87
CA ASP A 75 -4.40 -3.92 12.72
C ASP A 75 -2.89 -4.09 12.86
N SER A 76 -2.22 -4.47 11.77
CA SER A 76 -0.76 -4.73 11.74
C SER A 76 -0.03 -4.00 10.62
N GLN A 77 -0.73 -3.17 9.83
CA GLN A 77 -0.18 -2.40 8.72
C GLN A 77 -0.10 -0.91 9.09
N ALA A 78 1.05 -0.28 8.89
CA ALA A 78 1.18 1.18 8.97
C ALA A 78 1.19 1.83 7.57
N ALA A 79 1.94 1.25 6.63
CA ALA A 79 1.97 1.71 5.24
C ALA A 79 2.43 0.59 4.31
N LYS A 80 1.99 0.66 3.06
CA LYS A 80 2.59 -0.05 1.93
C LYS A 80 2.93 0.95 0.83
N ALA A 81 3.79 0.53 -0.07
CA ALA A 81 4.05 1.28 -1.28
C ALA A 81 4.54 0.39 -2.41
N LEU A 82 4.36 0.87 -3.63
CA LEU A 82 4.74 0.22 -4.88
C LEU A 82 5.47 1.23 -5.77
N TRP A 83 6.66 0.86 -6.22
CA TRP A 83 7.47 1.59 -7.18
C TRP A 83 7.63 0.74 -8.43
N ILE A 84 7.60 1.41 -9.57
CA ILE A 84 8.00 0.83 -10.85
C ILE A 84 9.12 1.71 -11.39
N GLY A 85 10.23 1.08 -11.75
CA GLY A 85 11.37 1.79 -12.33
C GLY A 85 11.84 1.16 -13.62
N ALA A 86 12.43 1.98 -14.49
CA ALA A 86 13.06 1.55 -15.73
C ALA A 86 14.27 2.44 -16.06
N THR A 87 15.16 1.92 -16.89
CA THR A 87 16.33 2.63 -17.42
C THR A 87 16.08 3.16 -18.82
N ASN A 88 16.76 4.26 -19.17
CA ASN A 88 16.77 4.88 -20.51
C ASN A 88 15.36 5.14 -21.05
N TYR A 89 14.54 5.83 -20.26
CA TYR A 89 13.15 6.09 -20.59
C TYR A 89 12.99 7.42 -21.32
N ASN A 90 12.45 7.38 -22.53
CA ASN A 90 12.10 8.58 -23.27
C ASN A 90 10.73 9.08 -22.79
N ASP A 91 10.70 10.18 -22.04
CA ASP A 91 9.46 10.78 -21.52
C ASP A 91 8.96 11.88 -22.45
N ILE A 92 7.90 11.60 -23.21
CA ILE A 92 7.31 12.56 -24.14
C ILE A 92 6.49 13.66 -23.46
N VAL A 93 6.06 13.46 -22.21
CA VAL A 93 5.30 14.46 -21.44
C VAL A 93 6.26 15.52 -20.92
N ALA A 94 7.41 15.10 -20.38
CA ALA A 94 8.48 15.99 -19.95
C ALA A 94 9.33 16.53 -21.11
N GLY A 95 9.35 15.83 -22.25
CA GLY A 95 10.22 16.13 -23.39
C GLY A 95 11.70 15.85 -23.12
N VAL A 96 12.00 14.87 -22.25
CA VAL A 96 13.35 14.55 -21.76
C VAL A 96 13.53 13.02 -21.74
N GLU A 97 14.74 12.57 -22.06
CA GLU A 97 15.16 11.19 -21.81
C GLU A 97 15.79 11.09 -20.42
N TYR A 98 15.23 10.23 -19.57
CA TYR A 98 15.73 9.98 -18.24
C TYR A 98 16.59 8.72 -18.21
N ALA A 99 17.78 8.80 -17.61
CA ALA A 99 18.60 7.62 -17.35
C ALA A 99 17.85 6.59 -16.50
N HIS A 100 17.07 7.07 -15.53
CA HIS A 100 16.13 6.29 -14.72
C HIS A 100 14.81 7.03 -14.63
N LYS A 101 13.71 6.34 -14.94
CA LYS A 101 12.34 6.80 -14.67
C LYS A 101 11.78 5.95 -13.55
N VAL A 102 11.19 6.60 -12.55
CA VAL A 102 10.49 5.95 -11.44
C VAL A 102 9.10 6.57 -11.32
N ALA A 103 8.10 5.72 -11.18
CA ALA A 103 6.74 6.09 -10.79
C ALA A 103 6.39 5.29 -9.53
N HIS A 104 5.72 5.92 -8.57
CA HIS A 104 5.31 5.20 -7.36
C HIS A 104 4.02 5.68 -6.68
N VAL A 105 3.44 4.77 -5.91
CA VAL A 105 2.30 5.00 -5.02
C VAL A 105 2.71 4.63 -3.60
N GLY A 106 2.66 5.60 -2.69
CA GLY A 106 3.10 5.48 -1.31
C GLY A 106 4.62 5.69 -1.08
N PRO A 107 5.07 5.55 0.19
CA PRO A 107 4.25 5.18 1.34
C PRO A 107 3.47 6.36 1.91
N ARG A 108 3.71 7.60 1.48
CA ARG A 108 3.03 8.79 2.03
C ARG A 108 2.32 9.68 1.00
N GLN A 109 2.62 9.51 -0.28
CA GLN A 109 2.05 10.32 -1.36
C GLN A 109 1.70 9.44 -2.56
N TRP A 110 0.76 9.92 -3.37
CA TRP A 110 0.28 9.24 -4.56
C TRP A 110 -0.37 10.29 -5.48
N HIS A 111 -0.29 10.05 -6.79
CA HIS A 111 -0.83 10.94 -7.81
C HIS A 111 -1.66 10.14 -8.82
N ASP A 112 -2.98 10.17 -8.64
CA ASP A 112 -3.94 9.34 -9.41
C ASP A 112 -4.27 9.90 -10.79
N GLU A 113 -3.80 11.12 -11.10
CA GLU A 113 -4.13 11.82 -12.35
C GLU A 113 -3.04 11.64 -13.41
N ASP A 114 -1.77 11.55 -13.00
CA ASP A 114 -0.63 11.60 -13.92
C ASP A 114 0.50 10.60 -13.59
N GLU A 115 0.41 9.82 -12.51
CA GLU A 115 1.45 8.85 -12.12
C GLU A 115 0.93 7.41 -12.02
N PHE A 116 -0.04 7.14 -11.13
CA PHE A 116 -0.73 5.85 -10.96
C PHE A 116 -2.22 6.03 -11.19
N MET A 117 -2.65 5.94 -12.45
CA MET A 117 -3.98 6.30 -12.92
C MET A 117 -4.95 5.12 -12.84
N PRO A 118 -5.90 5.09 -11.88
CA PRO A 118 -6.85 3.99 -11.74
C PRO A 118 -7.75 3.86 -12.98
N ALA A 119 -7.99 2.62 -13.40
CA ALA A 119 -8.82 2.30 -14.57
C ALA A 119 -9.97 1.35 -14.24
N GLU A 120 -9.81 0.48 -13.22
CA GLU A 120 -10.86 -0.42 -12.74
C GLU A 120 -10.62 -0.75 -11.28
N PHE A 121 -11.69 -0.78 -10.48
CA PHE A 121 -11.65 -1.21 -9.09
C PHE A 121 -12.96 -1.88 -8.70
N THR A 122 -13.01 -3.20 -8.76
CA THR A 122 -14.24 -3.99 -8.54
C THR A 122 -13.95 -5.21 -7.68
N MET A 123 -14.97 -5.70 -6.97
CA MET A 123 -14.93 -6.89 -6.13
C MET A 123 -16.05 -7.85 -6.53
N ILE A 124 -15.67 -9.09 -6.84
CA ILE A 124 -16.59 -10.18 -7.14
C ILE A 124 -16.67 -11.10 -5.94
N GLY A 125 -17.88 -11.33 -5.43
CA GLY A 125 -18.16 -12.25 -4.35
C GLY A 125 -18.59 -13.61 -4.86
N ARG A 126 -18.19 -14.70 -4.18
CA ARG A 126 -18.78 -16.02 -4.45
C ARG A 126 -20.24 -16.08 -4.02
N PHE A 127 -20.54 -15.33 -2.98
CA PHE A 127 -21.84 -15.10 -2.40
C PHE A 127 -21.85 -13.67 -1.86
N ASP A 128 -23.04 -13.09 -1.74
CA ASP A 128 -23.23 -11.75 -1.20
C ASP A 128 -22.91 -11.68 0.31
N HIS A 129 -22.62 -10.50 0.84
CA HIS A 129 -22.34 -10.33 2.26
C HIS A 129 -23.60 -10.65 3.10
N PRO A 130 -23.45 -11.22 4.31
CA PRO A 130 -24.61 -11.48 5.17
C PRO A 130 -25.25 -10.16 5.63
N THR A 131 -26.57 -10.07 5.56
CA THR A 131 -27.33 -8.97 6.17
C THR A 131 -27.84 -9.41 7.53
N VAL A 132 -27.29 -8.84 8.60
CA VAL A 132 -27.72 -9.12 9.98
C VAL A 132 -28.43 -7.89 10.54
N LEU A 133 -29.69 -8.06 10.93
CA LEU A 133 -30.51 -6.99 11.51
C LEU A 133 -30.90 -7.35 12.95
N VAL A 134 -30.79 -6.39 13.87
CA VAL A 134 -31.33 -6.46 15.24
C VAL A 134 -32.35 -5.33 15.37
N ASP A 135 -33.61 -5.69 15.67
CA ASP A 135 -34.74 -4.74 15.73
C ASP A 135 -34.90 -3.87 14.47
N GLY A 136 -34.56 -4.43 13.30
CA GLY A 136 -34.63 -3.74 12.00
C GLY A 136 -33.43 -2.83 11.71
N ILE A 137 -32.43 -2.79 12.58
CA ILE A 137 -31.20 -1.99 12.44
C ILE A 137 -30.04 -2.92 12.06
N PRO A 138 -29.19 -2.56 11.06
CA PRO A 138 -27.99 -3.31 10.76
C PRO A 138 -27.10 -3.52 11.99
N ALA A 139 -26.71 -4.77 12.23
CA ALA A 139 -25.84 -5.17 13.33
C ALA A 139 -24.36 -5.30 12.91
N SER A 140 -24.05 -5.01 11.65
CA SER A 140 -22.70 -4.98 11.10
C SER A 140 -22.59 -3.93 10.00
N ASP A 141 -21.36 -3.48 9.74
CA ASP A 141 -21.03 -2.52 8.68
C ASP A 141 -20.78 -3.21 7.33
N MET A 142 -21.10 -4.50 7.18
CA MET A 142 -20.79 -5.29 5.98
C MET A 142 -21.42 -4.71 4.71
N VAL A 143 -22.60 -4.08 4.84
CA VAL A 143 -23.29 -3.38 3.75
C VAL A 143 -22.46 -2.22 3.17
N PHE A 144 -21.58 -1.61 3.99
CA PHE A 144 -20.77 -0.46 3.59
C PHE A 144 -19.32 -0.85 3.28
N ASP A 145 -18.80 -1.86 3.96
CA ASP A 145 -17.38 -2.21 3.86
C ASP A 145 -17.10 -3.32 2.84
N ASP A 146 -17.99 -4.31 2.69
CA ASP A 146 -17.82 -5.47 1.79
C ASP A 146 -18.66 -5.29 0.52
N VAL A 147 -18.44 -4.19 -0.20
CA VAL A 147 -19.22 -3.81 -1.38
C VAL A 147 -18.85 -4.69 -2.58
N ILE A 148 -19.79 -5.53 -3.00
CA ILE A 148 -19.63 -6.50 -4.09
C ILE A 148 -20.39 -6.00 -5.33
N GLU A 149 -19.69 -5.84 -6.46
CA GLU A 149 -20.31 -5.46 -7.74
C GLU A 149 -21.03 -6.62 -8.43
N ASP A 150 -20.53 -7.84 -8.26
CA ASP A 150 -21.10 -9.03 -8.90
C ASP A 150 -20.94 -10.30 -8.05
N VAL A 151 -21.89 -11.22 -8.21
CA VAL A 151 -21.89 -12.50 -7.49
C VAL A 151 -21.68 -13.63 -8.49
N ASN A 152 -20.58 -14.36 -8.33
CA ASN A 152 -20.24 -15.53 -9.13
C ASN A 152 -20.08 -16.78 -8.24
N PRO A 153 -21.13 -17.62 -8.08
CA PRO A 153 -21.08 -18.81 -7.22
C PRO A 153 -20.02 -19.86 -7.60
N ASP A 154 -19.57 -19.86 -8.86
CA ASP A 154 -18.63 -20.83 -9.41
C ASP A 154 -17.16 -20.46 -9.15
N GLN A 155 -16.88 -19.23 -8.69
CA GLN A 155 -15.52 -18.82 -8.34
C GLN A 155 -15.01 -19.56 -7.09
N LYS A 156 -13.71 -19.81 -7.02
CA LYS A 156 -13.11 -20.58 -5.92
C LYS A 156 -12.91 -19.76 -4.64
N ALA A 157 -12.48 -18.51 -4.79
CA ALA A 157 -12.24 -17.59 -3.69
C ALA A 157 -13.55 -16.94 -3.23
N ASP A 158 -13.70 -16.63 -1.95
CA ASP A 158 -14.93 -16.03 -1.45
C ASP A 158 -15.05 -14.57 -1.89
N ARG A 159 -13.92 -13.88 -2.03
CA ARG A 159 -13.81 -12.55 -2.65
C ARG A 159 -12.66 -12.53 -3.66
N ILE A 160 -12.87 -11.84 -4.78
CA ILE A 160 -11.83 -11.49 -5.75
C ILE A 160 -11.91 -9.99 -6.00
N LEU A 161 -10.95 -9.23 -5.49
CA LEU A 161 -10.79 -7.82 -5.86
C LEU A 161 -9.97 -7.73 -7.14
N ILE A 162 -10.44 -6.98 -8.12
CA ILE A 162 -9.78 -6.69 -9.38
C ILE A 162 -9.48 -5.20 -9.43
N ASN A 163 -8.20 -4.87 -9.55
CA ASN A 163 -7.74 -3.50 -9.63
C ASN A 163 -6.82 -3.33 -10.84
N LYS A 164 -7.20 -2.47 -11.78
CA LYS A 164 -6.39 -2.09 -12.93
C LYS A 164 -5.94 -0.65 -12.80
N VAL A 165 -4.64 -0.42 -12.93
CA VAL A 165 -4.02 0.89 -12.77
C VAL A 165 -3.00 1.07 -13.90
N ARG A 166 -3.08 2.17 -14.63
CA ARG A 166 -2.06 2.56 -15.59
C ARG A 166 -1.01 3.39 -14.90
N THR A 167 0.24 3.30 -15.34
CA THR A 167 1.29 4.18 -14.85
C THR A 167 1.78 5.13 -15.92
N SER A 168 2.39 6.24 -15.51
CA SER A 168 3.06 7.20 -16.41
C SER A 168 4.20 6.61 -17.24
N MET A 169 4.59 5.37 -16.93
CA MET A 169 5.58 4.59 -17.67
C MET A 169 4.99 3.75 -18.81
N GLY A 170 3.67 3.81 -19.03
CA GLY A 170 3.00 3.01 -20.07
C GLY A 170 2.69 1.57 -19.65
N ILE A 171 2.74 1.28 -18.34
CA ILE A 171 2.45 -0.05 -17.79
C ILE A 171 1.04 -0.07 -17.22
N LEU A 172 0.21 -0.99 -17.72
CA LEU A 172 -1.04 -1.40 -17.09
C LEU A 172 -0.74 -2.51 -16.09
N MET A 173 -0.87 -2.20 -14.80
CA MET A 173 -0.92 -3.18 -13.73
C MET A 173 -2.34 -3.71 -13.60
N THR A 174 -2.49 -5.04 -13.57
CA THR A 174 -3.70 -5.72 -13.09
C THR A 174 -3.35 -6.47 -11.82
N ARG A 175 -3.90 -6.03 -10.69
CA ARG A 175 -3.80 -6.66 -9.37
C ARG A 175 -5.09 -7.39 -9.08
N LYS A 176 -5.03 -8.71 -8.91
CA LYS A 176 -6.14 -9.50 -8.36
C LYS A 176 -5.81 -9.98 -6.96
N ILE A 177 -6.77 -9.87 -6.05
CA ILE A 177 -6.60 -10.26 -4.65
C ILE A 177 -7.68 -11.27 -4.31
N TYR A 178 -7.25 -12.48 -3.98
CA TYR A 178 -8.13 -13.59 -3.65
C TYR A 178 -8.17 -13.78 -2.13
N ALA A 179 -9.38 -13.90 -1.58
CA ALA A 179 -9.60 -14.15 -0.17
C ALA A 179 -10.50 -15.37 0.06
N PHE A 180 -10.29 -16.03 1.20
CA PHE A 180 -10.95 -17.27 1.57
C PHE A 180 -11.35 -17.22 3.05
N SER A 181 -12.42 -17.91 3.41
CA SER A 181 -12.94 -18.00 4.79
C SER A 181 -13.15 -19.44 5.26
N GLN A 182 -12.49 -20.39 4.60
CA GLN A 182 -12.69 -21.83 4.85
C GLN A 182 -11.58 -22.38 5.76
N GLN A 183 -11.85 -23.45 6.50
CA GLN A 183 -11.00 -23.97 7.59
C GLN A 183 -9.50 -24.23 7.25
N TYR A 184 -9.16 -24.44 5.97
CA TYR A 184 -7.78 -24.64 5.51
C TYR A 184 -7.14 -23.37 4.94
N ASN A 185 -7.93 -22.36 4.56
CA ASN A 185 -7.48 -21.08 3.99
C ASN A 185 -8.34 -19.95 4.59
N ASP A 186 -7.83 -19.28 5.62
CA ASP A 186 -8.60 -18.27 6.38
C ASP A 186 -7.75 -17.08 6.88
N ASN A 187 -6.43 -17.12 6.68
CA ASN A 187 -5.48 -16.18 7.30
C ASN A 187 -4.42 -15.65 6.31
N TYR A 188 -4.71 -15.67 5.02
CA TYR A 188 -3.86 -15.10 3.98
C TYR A 188 -4.68 -14.62 2.78
N PHE A 189 -4.09 -13.69 2.03
CA PHE A 189 -4.57 -13.30 0.70
C PHE A 189 -3.59 -13.81 -0.35
N ILE A 190 -4.10 -14.19 -1.53
CA ILE A 190 -3.25 -14.43 -2.71
C ILE A 190 -3.30 -13.18 -3.57
N TYR A 191 -2.14 -12.65 -3.92
CA TYR A 191 -2.01 -11.53 -4.85
C TYR A 191 -1.48 -12.05 -6.17
N GLU A 192 -2.18 -11.74 -7.26
CA GLU A 192 -1.74 -11.96 -8.63
C GLU A 192 -1.54 -10.60 -9.28
N PHE A 193 -0.30 -10.29 -9.62
CA PHE A 193 0.05 -9.08 -10.36
C PHE A 193 0.40 -9.46 -11.80
N THR A 194 -0.26 -8.83 -12.77
CA THR A 194 0.09 -8.91 -14.18
C THR A 194 0.43 -7.51 -14.66
N PHE A 195 1.62 -7.35 -15.24
CA PHE A 195 2.07 -6.09 -15.82
C PHE A 195 2.10 -6.21 -17.34
N LYS A 196 1.48 -5.25 -18.02
CA LYS A 196 1.48 -5.16 -19.48
C LYS A 196 1.91 -3.76 -19.90
N ASN A 197 2.95 -3.66 -20.72
CA ASN A 197 3.24 -2.41 -21.41
C ASN A 197 2.19 -2.20 -22.52
N ASP A 198 1.28 -1.25 -22.32
CA ASP A 198 0.28 -0.83 -23.31
C ASP A 198 0.59 0.56 -23.90
N GLY A 199 1.64 1.21 -23.40
CA GLY A 199 2.16 2.48 -23.87
C GLY A 199 1.31 3.69 -23.50
N ILE A 200 0.24 3.56 -22.69
CA ILE A 200 -0.59 4.70 -22.28
C ILE A 200 0.04 5.37 -21.07
N VAL A 201 0.51 6.61 -21.23
CA VAL A 201 1.31 7.33 -20.22
C VAL A 201 0.55 8.45 -19.51
N HIS A 202 -0.70 8.72 -19.90
CA HIS A 202 -1.52 9.77 -19.28
C HIS A 202 -3.02 9.43 -19.36
N ILE A 203 -3.83 10.01 -18.45
CA ILE A 203 -5.25 9.69 -18.28
C ILE A 203 -6.12 10.11 -19.47
N ASP A 204 -5.65 11.08 -20.25
CA ASP A 204 -6.29 11.52 -21.50
C ASP A 204 -6.07 10.55 -22.67
N GLY A 205 -5.33 9.46 -22.45
CA GLY A 205 -5.01 8.46 -23.47
C GLY A 205 -3.77 8.79 -24.29
N THR A 206 -2.94 9.77 -23.88
CA THR A 206 -1.62 9.99 -24.49
C THR A 206 -0.81 8.70 -24.48
N THR A 207 -0.21 8.38 -25.63
CA THR A 207 0.57 7.14 -25.82
C THR A 207 2.03 7.42 -26.14
N ASN A 208 2.90 6.56 -25.61
CA ASN A 208 4.34 6.52 -25.87
C ASN A 208 4.83 5.07 -25.97
N PRO A 209 4.50 4.35 -27.06
CA PRO A 209 4.92 2.96 -27.22
C PRO A 209 6.44 2.86 -27.33
N GLN A 210 7.07 2.21 -26.36
CA GLN A 210 8.51 1.94 -26.35
C GLN A 210 8.80 0.66 -25.56
N ASP A 211 9.89 -0.03 -25.90
CA ASP A 211 10.40 -1.13 -25.07
C ASP A 211 11.03 -0.56 -23.81
N LEU A 212 10.76 -1.19 -22.66
CA LEU A 212 11.33 -0.78 -21.38
C LEU A 212 12.49 -1.70 -21.02
N THR A 213 13.60 -1.11 -20.57
CA THR A 213 14.80 -1.84 -20.15
C THR A 213 15.08 -1.67 -18.67
N GLY A 214 15.63 -2.70 -18.01
CA GLY A 214 15.92 -2.65 -16.57
C GLY A 214 14.68 -2.38 -15.74
N VAL A 215 13.59 -3.10 -16.00
CA VAL A 215 12.31 -2.85 -15.33
C VAL A 215 12.32 -3.52 -13.97
N TYR A 216 12.02 -2.77 -12.91
CA TYR A 216 11.80 -3.30 -11.57
C TYR A 216 10.38 -3.00 -11.10
N PHE A 217 9.74 -3.99 -10.48
CA PHE A 217 8.52 -3.84 -9.68
C PHE A 217 8.88 -4.06 -8.21
N PHE A 218 8.71 -3.05 -7.39
CA PHE A 218 9.23 -3.04 -6.03
C PHE A 218 8.16 -2.66 -5.02
N TRP A 219 8.04 -3.45 -3.95
CA TRP A 219 7.13 -3.14 -2.85
C TRP A 219 7.90 -2.86 -1.56
N GLN A 220 7.34 -1.93 -0.79
CA GLN A 220 7.71 -1.68 0.61
C GLN A 220 6.54 -2.05 1.52
N TYR A 221 6.86 -2.66 2.65
CA TYR A 221 5.92 -2.96 3.71
C TYR A 221 6.43 -2.36 5.03
N ARG A 222 5.67 -1.40 5.55
CA ARG A 222 5.85 -0.87 6.90
C ARG A 222 4.79 -1.49 7.81
N TYR A 223 5.20 -2.53 8.53
CA TYR A 223 4.35 -3.23 9.49
C TYR A 223 4.52 -2.70 10.90
N ALA A 224 3.45 -2.78 11.69
CA ALA A 224 3.40 -2.38 13.09
C ALA A 224 2.49 -3.35 13.85
N VAL A 225 3.08 -4.39 14.45
CA VAL A 225 2.36 -5.48 15.11
C VAL A 225 2.25 -5.18 16.61
N CYS A 226 1.08 -5.05 17.22
CA CYS A 226 -0.29 -5.02 16.70
C CYS A 226 -1.03 -3.87 17.39
N ARG A 227 -1.96 -3.16 16.73
CA ARG A 227 -2.57 -1.92 17.22
C ARG A 227 -3.11 -1.97 18.66
N GLU A 228 -3.57 -3.13 19.13
CA GLU A 228 -4.06 -3.35 20.49
C GLU A 228 -3.03 -2.99 21.57
N MET A 229 -1.75 -3.29 21.39
CA MET A 229 -0.69 -2.96 22.36
C MET A 229 -0.42 -1.45 22.49
N GLY A 230 -0.73 -0.70 21.43
CA GLY A 230 -0.21 0.63 21.21
C GLY A 230 -1.13 1.72 21.76
N ALA A 231 -0.79 2.97 21.43
CA ALA A 231 -1.48 4.14 21.96
C ALA A 231 -2.97 4.26 21.55
N TYR A 232 -3.39 3.51 20.54
CA TYR A 232 -4.78 3.50 20.03
C TYR A 232 -5.59 2.28 20.52
N GLY A 233 -4.97 1.44 21.34
CA GLY A 233 -5.58 0.31 22.04
C GLY A 233 -5.41 0.45 23.55
N LEU A 234 -4.57 -0.39 24.13
CA LEU A 234 -4.36 -0.52 25.58
C LEU A 234 -3.20 0.31 26.13
N PHE A 235 -2.39 0.94 25.27
CA PHE A 235 -1.26 1.81 25.67
C PHE A 235 -0.20 1.07 26.54
N VAL A 236 0.01 -0.23 26.31
CA VAL A 236 0.97 -1.04 27.10
C VAL A 236 2.42 -0.81 26.65
N MET A 237 2.61 -0.37 25.41
CA MET A 237 3.92 -0.16 24.79
C MET A 237 4.19 1.32 24.50
N PRO A 238 5.47 1.72 24.36
CA PRO A 238 5.81 3.09 23.97
C PRO A 238 5.11 3.50 22.68
N GLN A 239 4.72 4.76 22.59
CA GLN A 239 3.90 5.27 21.48
C GLN A 239 4.51 4.97 20.11
N SER A 240 5.83 4.98 19.97
CA SER A 240 6.49 4.70 18.69
C SER A 240 6.33 3.29 18.15
N ALA A 241 5.95 2.34 19.01
CA ALA A 241 5.59 1.00 18.54
C ALA A 241 4.35 1.00 17.63
N THR A 242 3.47 2.00 17.77
CA THR A 242 2.26 2.13 16.92
C THR A 242 2.58 2.33 15.44
N TRP A 243 3.73 2.88 15.09
CA TRP A 243 4.14 3.02 13.69
C TRP A 243 5.27 2.08 13.30
N GLY A 244 5.50 1.04 14.10
CA GLY A 244 6.45 -0.03 13.80
C GLY A 244 7.91 0.35 14.04
N HIS A 245 8.20 1.32 14.91
CA HIS A 245 9.58 1.74 15.19
C HIS A 245 10.46 0.57 15.67
N ASN A 246 9.89 -0.37 16.43
CA ASN A 246 10.55 -1.56 16.93
C ASN A 246 10.19 -2.84 16.13
N THR A 247 9.63 -2.73 14.94
CA THR A 247 9.31 -3.89 14.11
C THR A 247 10.61 -4.57 13.67
N MET A 248 10.69 -5.89 13.86
CA MET A 248 11.75 -6.71 13.29
C MET A 248 11.32 -7.21 11.92
N ASN A 249 12.26 -7.30 10.98
CA ASN A 249 12.00 -7.80 9.63
C ASN A 249 13.05 -8.85 9.27
N ASP A 250 12.64 -9.92 8.62
CA ASP A 250 13.55 -10.97 8.16
C ASP A 250 13.13 -11.54 6.82
N VAL A 251 14.08 -12.21 6.18
CA VAL A 251 13.96 -12.76 4.83
C VAL A 251 14.50 -14.17 4.80
N VAL A 252 13.76 -15.08 4.14
CA VAL A 252 14.15 -16.48 3.92
C VAL A 252 14.07 -16.78 2.43
N GLY A 253 14.98 -17.60 1.92
CA GLY A 253 15.00 -18.05 0.53
C GLY A 253 15.41 -17.01 -0.51
N TYR A 254 16.04 -15.91 -0.09
CA TYR A 254 16.62 -14.93 -1.03
C TYR A 254 17.91 -15.44 -1.68
N ASP A 255 18.59 -16.44 -1.08
CA ASP A 255 19.70 -17.17 -1.68
C ASP A 255 19.25 -18.57 -2.11
N PRO A 256 19.03 -18.83 -3.41
CA PRO A 256 18.63 -20.15 -3.88
C PRO A 256 19.68 -21.23 -3.64
N ALA A 257 20.95 -20.86 -3.41
CA ALA A 257 22.00 -21.81 -3.06
C ALA A 257 21.89 -22.32 -1.61
N ALA A 258 21.18 -21.59 -0.73
CA ALA A 258 20.91 -22.00 0.65
C ALA A 258 19.96 -23.21 0.72
N GLY A 259 19.19 -23.49 -0.35
CA GLY A 259 18.27 -24.63 -0.41
C GLY A 259 16.99 -24.44 0.39
N ASP A 260 16.63 -23.19 0.70
CA ASP A 260 15.39 -22.88 1.41
C ASP A 260 14.15 -23.30 0.60
N PRO A 261 13.10 -23.82 1.26
CA PRO A 261 11.94 -24.38 0.57
C PRO A 261 10.96 -23.32 0.06
N PHE A 262 11.09 -22.06 0.48
CA PHE A 262 10.23 -20.95 0.08
C PHE A 262 10.96 -19.62 0.16
N ARG A 263 10.44 -18.63 -0.56
CA ARG A 263 10.93 -17.25 -0.59
C ARG A 263 9.95 -16.37 0.16
N ALA A 264 10.36 -15.82 1.29
CA ALA A 264 9.44 -15.10 2.16
C ALA A 264 10.10 -13.91 2.86
N LEU A 265 9.28 -12.91 3.10
CA LEU A 265 9.54 -11.78 3.97
C LEU A 265 8.57 -11.88 5.14
N PHE A 266 9.03 -11.67 6.37
CA PHE A 266 8.13 -11.60 7.50
C PHE A 266 8.64 -10.64 8.57
N SER A 267 7.69 -10.16 9.36
CA SER A 267 7.90 -9.15 10.38
C SER A 267 7.15 -9.53 11.65
N TRP A 268 7.70 -9.11 12.78
CA TRP A 268 7.11 -9.32 14.10
C TRP A 268 7.42 -8.16 15.04
N HIS A 269 6.75 -8.16 16.18
CA HIS A 269 6.98 -7.20 17.24
C HIS A 269 8.33 -7.45 17.93
N GLY A 270 9.30 -6.55 17.68
CA GLY A 270 10.64 -6.62 18.26
C GLY A 270 10.75 -5.99 19.64
N ARG A 271 11.96 -6.07 20.21
CA ARG A 271 12.26 -5.39 21.49
C ARG A 271 12.22 -3.88 21.32
N HIS A 272 11.66 -3.19 22.31
CA HIS A 272 11.61 -1.73 22.35
C HIS A 272 12.33 -1.21 23.60
N SER A 273 13.34 -0.36 23.42
CA SER A 273 14.23 0.09 24.49
C SER A 273 13.53 0.89 25.60
N GLY A 274 12.45 1.60 25.26
CA GLY A 274 11.63 2.37 26.20
C GLY A 274 10.53 1.58 26.91
N SER A 275 10.41 0.27 26.71
CA SER A 275 9.34 -0.54 27.32
C SER A 275 9.50 -0.72 28.84
N GLY A 276 10.74 -0.86 29.32
CA GLY A 276 11.04 -1.09 30.74
C GLY A 276 10.87 -2.54 31.22
N PHE A 277 10.55 -3.48 30.33
CA PHE A 277 10.39 -4.92 30.62
C PHE A 277 10.70 -5.77 29.37
N ASP A 278 10.66 -7.10 29.48
CA ASP A 278 10.76 -7.96 28.28
C ASP A 278 9.45 -7.89 27.48
N ASN A 279 9.49 -7.12 26.39
CA ASN A 279 8.30 -6.74 25.65
C ASN A 279 8.00 -7.64 24.44
N ILE A 280 8.66 -8.80 24.29
CA ILE A 280 8.37 -9.72 23.19
C ILE A 280 6.92 -10.20 23.26
N GLY A 281 6.21 -10.09 22.13
CA GLY A 281 4.77 -10.35 22.05
C GLY A 281 3.87 -9.32 22.75
N ALA A 282 4.45 -8.22 23.29
CA ALA A 282 3.76 -7.17 24.03
C ALA A 282 2.79 -7.72 25.10
N PRO A 283 3.29 -8.37 26.16
CA PRO A 283 2.44 -8.90 27.22
C PRO A 283 1.65 -7.77 27.89
N ASN A 284 0.36 -8.00 28.15
CA ASN A 284 -0.51 -7.09 28.88
C ASN A 284 -0.15 -7.08 30.39
N ILE A 285 0.94 -6.41 30.73
CA ILE A 285 1.53 -6.43 32.08
C ILE A 285 0.65 -5.81 33.16
N ASP A 286 -0.30 -4.95 32.77
CA ASP A 286 -1.19 -4.25 33.70
C ASP A 286 -2.42 -5.08 34.09
N GLU A 287 -2.68 -6.20 33.39
CA GLU A 287 -3.87 -7.03 33.62
C GLU A 287 -3.55 -8.54 33.60
N ASP A 288 -3.83 -9.23 32.49
CA ASP A 288 -3.92 -10.69 32.40
C ASP A 288 -2.65 -11.35 31.83
N GLY A 289 -1.66 -10.56 31.42
CA GLY A 289 -0.40 -11.04 30.87
C GLY A 289 -0.51 -11.69 29.48
N ARG A 290 -1.67 -11.63 28.81
CA ARG A 290 -1.79 -12.18 27.45
C ARG A 290 -0.92 -11.39 26.47
N LEU A 291 -0.45 -12.06 25.43
CA LEU A 291 0.32 -11.40 24.37
C LEU A 291 -0.62 -10.59 23.47
N LEU A 292 -0.34 -9.30 23.31
CA LEU A 292 -1.13 -8.39 22.48
C LEU A 292 -0.60 -8.32 21.04
N ALA A 293 0.67 -8.67 20.82
CA ALA A 293 1.38 -8.58 19.55
C ALA A 293 2.04 -9.91 19.17
N SER A 294 1.31 -11.02 19.27
CA SER A 294 1.82 -12.38 18.98
C SER A 294 1.88 -12.72 17.49
N GLN A 295 1.41 -11.83 16.61
CA GLN A 295 1.28 -12.09 15.18
C GLN A 295 2.64 -12.02 14.48
N TYR A 296 2.76 -12.82 13.42
CA TYR A 296 3.76 -12.64 12.37
C TYR A 296 3.01 -12.22 11.11
N ILE A 297 3.57 -11.25 10.38
CA ILE A 297 2.98 -10.72 9.15
C ILE A 297 4.02 -10.73 8.06
N GLY A 298 3.65 -11.08 6.83
CA GLY A 298 4.64 -11.27 5.79
C GLY A 298 4.05 -11.52 4.42
N VAL A 299 4.94 -11.76 3.46
CA VAL A 299 4.62 -12.08 2.08
C VAL A 299 5.48 -13.25 1.64
N VAL A 300 4.87 -14.19 0.92
CA VAL A 300 5.57 -15.34 0.33
C VAL A 300 5.47 -15.23 -1.20
N THR A 301 6.61 -15.35 -1.88
CA THR A 301 6.65 -15.41 -3.34
C THR A 301 6.34 -16.84 -3.79
N ILE A 302 5.15 -17.02 -4.35
CA ILE A 302 4.71 -18.32 -4.90
C ILE A 302 5.31 -18.55 -6.29
N HIS A 303 5.33 -17.50 -7.11
CA HIS A 303 5.79 -17.53 -8.50
C HIS A 303 6.24 -16.13 -8.94
N ALA A 304 7.31 -16.06 -9.71
CA ALA A 304 7.72 -14.86 -10.45
C ALA A 304 8.15 -15.27 -11.86
N ASP A 305 7.52 -14.72 -12.89
CA ASP A 305 7.91 -14.98 -14.28
C ASP A 305 9.38 -14.60 -14.51
N ALA A 306 10.14 -15.46 -15.19
CA ALA A 306 11.53 -15.16 -15.56
C ALA A 306 11.66 -14.00 -16.55
N SER A 307 10.65 -13.76 -17.39
CA SER A 307 10.58 -12.56 -18.23
C SER A 307 9.17 -12.31 -18.78
N ALA A 308 9.01 -11.25 -19.58
CA ALA A 308 7.75 -10.98 -20.28
C ALA A 308 7.29 -12.14 -21.18
N THR A 309 8.23 -12.94 -21.72
CA THR A 309 7.95 -14.04 -22.66
C THR A 309 8.18 -15.43 -22.07
N ASP A 310 8.95 -15.54 -20.99
CA ASP A 310 9.17 -16.80 -20.26
C ASP A 310 8.35 -16.80 -18.95
N LYS A 311 7.37 -17.70 -18.90
CA LYS A 311 6.42 -17.86 -17.80
C LYS A 311 6.84 -18.91 -16.77
N SER A 312 8.06 -19.44 -16.88
CA SER A 312 8.64 -20.27 -15.83
C SER A 312 8.96 -19.43 -14.58
N ASP A 313 8.90 -20.07 -13.42
CA ASP A 313 9.25 -19.44 -12.15
C ASP A 313 10.77 -19.19 -12.08
N ASP A 314 11.18 -17.94 -11.93
CA ASP A 314 12.56 -17.56 -11.68
C ASP A 314 12.87 -17.66 -10.19
N SER A 315 13.56 -18.73 -9.79
CA SER A 315 13.89 -19.00 -8.39
C SER A 315 14.84 -17.97 -7.77
N VAL A 316 15.58 -17.18 -8.56
CA VAL A 316 16.45 -16.10 -8.05
C VAL A 316 15.73 -14.76 -7.88
N GLN A 317 14.42 -14.70 -8.15
CA GLN A 317 13.55 -13.59 -7.74
C GLN A 317 13.04 -13.84 -6.32
N PRO A 318 12.80 -12.80 -5.50
CA PRO A 318 13.06 -11.37 -5.79
C PRO A 318 14.55 -11.04 -5.87
N ARG A 319 14.95 -10.12 -6.76
CA ARG A 319 16.33 -9.64 -6.94
C ARG A 319 16.79 -8.65 -5.87
N THR A 320 15.87 -8.13 -5.08
CA THR A 320 16.14 -7.15 -4.04
C THR A 320 15.28 -7.51 -2.85
N THR A 321 15.87 -7.64 -1.66
CA THR A 321 15.17 -7.92 -0.39
C THR A 321 15.64 -7.03 0.75
N TYR A 322 16.12 -5.84 0.41
CA TYR A 322 16.68 -4.88 1.35
C TYR A 322 15.69 -4.42 2.45
N TYR A 323 16.22 -3.77 3.48
CA TYR A 323 15.41 -3.08 4.49
C TYR A 323 15.75 -1.59 4.50
N GLN A 324 14.73 -0.75 4.54
CA GLN A 324 14.91 0.70 4.39
C GLN A 324 14.34 1.47 5.56
N GLY A 325 15.03 2.54 5.95
CA GLY A 325 14.53 3.45 6.97
C GLY A 325 13.20 4.06 6.53
N SER A 326 12.22 4.04 7.42
CA SER A 326 10.84 4.45 7.10
C SER A 326 10.66 5.97 7.03
N ASP A 327 11.69 6.74 7.43
CA ASP A 327 11.71 8.21 7.39
C ASP A 327 12.79 8.77 6.45
N MET A 328 13.32 7.94 5.55
CA MET A 328 14.29 8.41 4.56
C MET A 328 13.65 9.40 3.57
N PRO A 329 14.43 10.29 2.92
CA PRO A 329 13.89 11.34 2.04
C PRO A 329 13.01 10.81 0.90
N PHE A 330 13.32 9.64 0.33
CA PHE A 330 12.54 8.99 -0.73
C PHE A 330 11.17 8.45 -0.25
N GLN A 331 10.89 8.47 1.05
CA GLN A 331 9.62 8.01 1.62
C GLN A 331 8.48 9.04 1.50
N SER A 332 8.76 10.20 0.89
CA SER A 332 7.80 11.28 0.68
C SER A 332 8.18 12.16 -0.52
N GLY A 333 7.22 12.93 -1.03
CA GLY A 333 7.45 13.93 -2.08
C GLY A 333 7.68 13.33 -3.47
N ASN A 334 6.82 12.40 -3.91
CA ASN A 334 6.91 11.76 -5.22
C ASN A 334 7.18 12.81 -6.31
N ASP A 335 8.18 12.57 -7.16
CA ASP A 335 8.51 13.48 -8.25
C ASP A 335 9.11 12.71 -9.41
N GLN A 336 8.20 12.19 -10.24
CA GLN A 336 8.51 11.47 -11.47
C GLN A 336 9.15 12.34 -12.57
N TYR A 337 9.45 13.62 -12.30
CA TYR A 337 10.11 14.52 -13.24
C TYR A 337 11.50 14.97 -12.77
N ASN A 338 11.93 14.59 -11.56
CA ASN A 338 13.23 14.94 -11.00
C ASN A 338 14.29 13.86 -11.28
N PRO A 339 15.24 14.10 -12.21
CA PRO A 339 16.20 13.07 -12.63
C PRO A 339 17.09 12.53 -11.51
N ALA A 340 17.50 13.42 -10.58
CA ALA A 340 18.39 13.06 -9.49
C ALA A 340 17.68 12.16 -8.48
N LYS A 341 16.43 12.52 -8.14
CA LYS A 341 15.60 11.73 -7.24
C LYS A 341 15.28 10.36 -7.82
N MET A 342 14.80 10.30 -9.07
CA MET A 342 14.49 9.02 -9.72
C MET A 342 15.72 8.11 -9.85
N THR A 343 16.91 8.69 -10.05
CA THR A 343 18.16 7.91 -10.05
C THR A 343 18.49 7.34 -8.67
N ASP A 344 18.30 8.12 -7.61
CA ASP A 344 18.51 7.66 -6.23
C ASP A 344 17.53 6.53 -5.87
N GLU A 345 16.24 6.71 -6.18
CA GLU A 345 15.20 5.69 -5.98
C GLU A 345 15.49 4.42 -6.78
N TYR A 346 15.89 4.56 -8.05
CA TYR A 346 16.20 3.40 -8.88
C TYR A 346 17.42 2.62 -8.32
N VAL A 347 18.53 3.31 -8.10
CA VAL A 347 19.80 2.66 -7.79
C VAL A 347 19.88 2.19 -6.33
N ASN A 348 19.41 3.01 -5.40
CA ASN A 348 19.64 2.80 -3.97
C ASN A 348 18.43 2.19 -3.25
N VAL A 349 17.26 2.10 -3.91
CA VAL A 349 16.05 1.54 -3.30
C VAL A 349 15.56 0.33 -4.10
N ILE A 350 15.11 0.51 -5.35
CA ILE A 350 14.39 -0.56 -6.04
C ILE A 350 15.30 -1.66 -6.58
N ALA A 351 16.52 -1.32 -6.99
CA ALA A 351 17.53 -2.23 -7.55
C ALA A 351 18.75 -2.38 -6.62
N ALA A 352 18.56 -2.15 -5.32
CA ALA A 352 19.65 -2.17 -4.32
C ALA A 352 20.27 -3.56 -4.10
N GLY A 353 19.55 -4.63 -4.48
CA GLY A 353 19.95 -6.00 -4.21
C GLY A 353 19.65 -6.43 -2.78
N ASP A 354 20.46 -7.35 -2.26
CA ASP A 354 20.30 -7.89 -0.92
C ASP A 354 21.32 -7.30 0.06
N PRO A 355 20.95 -7.09 1.33
CA PRO A 355 21.87 -6.63 2.34
C PRO A 355 22.84 -7.75 2.74
N ALA A 356 24.01 -7.38 3.27
CA ALA A 356 24.98 -8.36 3.76
C ALA A 356 24.45 -9.22 4.93
N LEU A 357 23.50 -8.66 5.71
CA LEU A 357 22.76 -9.32 6.78
C LEU A 357 21.29 -8.92 6.62
N THR A 358 20.34 -9.79 6.94
CA THR A 358 18.94 -9.38 7.05
C THR A 358 18.77 -8.36 8.19
N HIS A 359 17.67 -7.61 8.21
CA HIS A 359 17.42 -6.62 9.28
C HIS A 359 17.46 -7.28 10.66
N ALA A 360 16.80 -8.43 10.82
CA ALA A 360 16.82 -9.18 12.06
C ALA A 360 18.22 -9.64 12.46
N ALA A 361 19.03 -10.14 11.53
CA ALA A 361 20.41 -10.52 11.80
C ALA A 361 21.30 -9.33 12.16
N ALA A 362 21.07 -8.16 11.54
CA ALA A 362 21.80 -6.94 11.84
C ALA A 362 21.45 -6.34 13.21
N VAL A 363 20.19 -6.44 13.64
CA VAL A 363 19.74 -6.02 14.98
C VAL A 363 20.19 -7.02 16.06
N GLY A 364 20.13 -8.31 15.76
CA GLY A 364 20.45 -9.39 16.71
C GLY A 364 19.52 -9.37 17.93
N ASP A 365 20.09 -9.53 19.12
CA ASP A 365 19.36 -9.51 20.41
C ASP A 365 19.03 -8.09 20.91
N GLY A 366 19.37 -7.07 20.13
CA GLY A 366 19.22 -5.66 20.47
C GLY A 366 17.79 -5.13 20.38
N PHE A 367 17.69 -3.80 20.42
CA PHE A 367 16.45 -3.05 20.33
C PHE A 367 16.29 -2.50 18.91
N ALA A 368 15.22 -2.91 18.21
CA ALA A 368 14.97 -2.47 16.84
C ALA A 368 14.75 -0.95 16.74
N ASP A 369 14.15 -0.34 17.77
CA ASP A 369 13.94 1.12 17.86
C ASP A 369 15.23 1.93 18.04
N GLN A 370 16.37 1.28 18.27
CA GLN A 370 17.68 1.93 18.35
C GLN A 370 18.56 1.66 17.14
N PHE A 371 18.09 0.82 16.21
CA PHE A 371 18.83 0.48 15.01
C PHE A 371 18.77 1.63 13.99
N GLY A 372 19.90 1.97 13.37
CA GLY A 372 19.97 2.82 12.17
C GLY A 372 19.44 4.27 12.26
N GLN A 373 19.22 4.83 13.46
CA GLN A 373 18.83 6.23 13.70
C GLN A 373 17.62 6.73 12.88
N THR A 374 16.59 5.90 12.70
CA THR A 374 15.34 6.28 12.02
C THR A 374 14.14 6.19 12.95
N SER A 375 13.48 7.33 13.20
CA SER A 375 12.33 7.43 14.13
C SER A 375 11.12 6.59 13.73
N GLY A 376 11.02 6.24 12.45
CA GLY A 376 9.95 5.47 11.87
C GLY A 376 10.20 3.96 11.87
N GLY A 377 11.39 3.51 12.28
CA GLY A 377 11.84 2.13 12.16
C GLY A 377 12.16 1.74 10.72
N PHE A 378 12.25 0.44 10.46
CA PHE A 378 12.61 -0.10 9.15
C PHE A 378 11.42 -0.78 8.49
N SER A 379 11.26 -0.50 7.20
CA SER A 379 10.32 -1.20 6.33
C SER A 379 11.04 -2.34 5.61
N GLN A 380 10.34 -3.47 5.47
CA GLN A 380 10.81 -4.59 4.66
C GLN A 380 10.46 -4.37 3.19
N THR A 381 11.31 -4.83 2.27
CA THR A 381 11.08 -4.63 0.84
C THR A 381 11.28 -5.91 0.04
N HIS A 382 10.70 -5.94 -1.16
CA HIS A 382 11.16 -6.82 -2.23
C HIS A 382 11.04 -6.17 -3.61
N GLY A 383 11.99 -6.46 -4.50
CA GLY A 383 12.01 -6.02 -5.90
C GLY A 383 12.11 -7.19 -6.85
N TYR A 384 11.36 -7.12 -7.94
CA TYR A 384 11.35 -8.09 -9.04
C TYR A 384 11.76 -7.40 -10.33
N GLY A 385 12.81 -7.86 -11.00
CA GLY A 385 13.33 -7.24 -12.22
C GLY A 385 14.33 -8.05 -13.02
#